data_AF-A0A942F7F9-F1
#
_entry.id   AF-A0A942F7F9-F1
#
_cell.length_a   1.000
_cell.length_b   1.000
_cell.length_c   1.000
_cell.angle_alpha   90.00
_cell.angle_beta   90.00
_cell.angle_gamma   90.00
#
_symmetry.space_group_name_H-M   'P 1'
#
loop_
_entity.id
_entity.type
_entity.pdbx_description
1 polymer ?
#
loop_
_entity_poly.entity_id
_entity_poly.type
_entity_poly.pdbx_seq_one_letter_code
_entity_poly.pdbx_strand_id
1 'polypeptide(L)' 'MVTFKLNGHENGKPAYLAQRRAVGTKVTFASIVFDGREWLLKKLPNGRVDRFETARDAKEEARKG' A
#
# COMPACT_ATOMS: atom_id res chain seq x y z
N MET A 1 -1.08 13.86 4.73
CA MET A 1 -0.32 13.49 3.53
C MET A 1 0.10 12.03 3.64
N VAL A 2 -0.24 11.23 2.63
CA VAL A 2 0.20 9.82 2.52
C VAL A 2 1.48 9.77 1.70
N THR A 3 2.47 9.04 2.20
CA THR A 3 3.75 8.79 1.52
C THR A 3 3.90 7.30 1.25
N PHE A 4 4.50 6.95 0.12
CA PHE A 4 4.75 5.57 -0.29
C PHE A 4 6.24 5.29 -0.18
N LYS A 5 6.62 4.44 0.76
CA LYS A 5 8.01 3.98 0.92
C LYS A 5 8.18 2.67 0.17
N LEU A 6 9.19 2.58 -0.69
CA LEU A 6 9.56 1.31 -1.32
C LEU A 6 9.99 0.30 -0.24
N ASN A 7 9.48 -0.93 -0.34
CA ASN A 7 9.71 -2.01 0.62
C ASN A 7 10.05 -3.31 -0.09
N GLY A 8 11.05 -3.25 -0.96
CA GLY A 8 11.53 -4.40 -1.72
C GLY A 8 10.71 -4.67 -2.99
N HIS A 9 10.82 -5.91 -3.46
CA HIS A 9 10.15 -6.41 -4.66
C HIS A 9 9.47 -7.74 -4.34
N GLU A 10 8.24 -7.89 -4.79
CA GLU A 10 7.40 -9.09 -4.64
C GLU A 10 6.91 -9.47 -6.04
N ASN A 11 7.05 -10.75 -6.43
CA ASN A 11 6.67 -11.25 -7.75
C ASN A 11 7.23 -10.42 -8.92
N GLY A 12 8.48 -9.97 -8.78
CA GLY A 12 9.16 -9.16 -9.79
C GLY A 12 8.65 -7.72 -9.93
N LYS A 13 7.75 -7.26 -9.06
CA LYS A 13 7.23 -5.89 -9.03
C LYS A 13 7.59 -5.18 -7.71
N PRO A 14 7.73 -3.85 -7.70
CA PRO A 14 8.01 -3.10 -6.48
C PRO A 14 6.89 -3.22 -5.45
N ALA A 15 7.23 -3.46 -4.19
CA ALA A 15 6.31 -3.43 -3.07
C ALA A 15 6.41 -2.08 -2.33
N TYR A 16 5.30 -1.56 -1.80
CA TYR A 16 5.25 -0.27 -1.14
C TYR A 16 4.57 -0.33 0.23
N LEU A 17 5.03 0.51 1.16
CA LEU A 17 4.34 0.80 2.42
C LEU A 17 3.71 2.18 2.34
N ALA A 18 2.41 2.27 2.56
CA ALA A 18 1.68 3.52 2.69
C ALA A 18 1.77 4.02 4.13
N GLN A 19 2.35 5.20 4.30
CA GLN A 19 2.60 5.81 5.60
C GLN A 19 1.91 7.18 5.69
N ARG A 20 1.29 7.47 6.84
CA ARG A 20 0.71 8.79 7.14
C ARG A 20 1.24 9.30 8.47
N ARG A 21 1.22 10.62 8.67
CA ARG A 21 1.62 11.22 9.95
C ARG A 21 0.46 11.13 10.94
N ALA A 22 0.71 10.55 12.11
CA ALA A 22 -0.21 10.53 13.23
C ALA A 22 0.58 10.88 14.50
N VAL A 23 0.12 11.90 15.24
CA VAL A 23 0.72 12.34 16.51
C VAL A 23 2.26 12.47 16.43
N GLY A 24 2.73 13.28 15.47
CA GLY A 24 4.17 13.52 15.27
C GLY A 24 4.94 12.39 14.56
N THR A 25 4.42 11.16 14.54
CA THR A 25 5.11 9.96 14.03
C THR A 25 4.59 9.52 12.67
N LYS A 26 5.43 8.91 11.82
CA LYS A 26 4.99 8.25 10.58
C LYS A 26 4.52 6.83 10.91
N VAL A 27 3.25 6.57 10.65
CA VAL A 27 2.63 5.26 10.88
C VAL A 27 2.31 4.62 9.54
N THR A 28 2.75 3.38 9.36
CA THR A 28 2.34 2.55 8.23
C THR A 28 0.92 2.06 8.47
N PHE A 29 0.01 2.35 7.53
CA PHE A 29 -1.39 1.95 7.65
C PHE A 29 -1.84 1.03 6.51
N ALA A 30 -1.03 0.85 5.46
CA ALA A 30 -1.29 -0.15 4.44
C ALA A 30 0.01 -0.59 3.73
N SER A 31 -0.05 -1.74 3.07
CA SER A 31 0.99 -2.23 2.16
C SER A 31 0.41 -2.52 0.78
N ILE A 32 1.17 -2.22 -0.26
CA ILE A 32 0.82 -2.46 -1.66
C ILE A 32 1.82 -3.47 -2.24
N VAL A 33 1.34 -4.60 -2.72
CA VAL A 33 2.16 -5.68 -3.29
C VAL A 33 1.51 -6.23 -4.56
N PHE A 34 2.29 -6.81 -5.46
CA PHE A 34 1.77 -7.54 -6.62
C PHE A 34 1.79 -9.03 -6.30
N ASP A 35 0.68 -9.74 -6.48
CA ASP A 35 0.57 -11.17 -6.14
C ASP A 35 0.92 -12.13 -7.29
N GLY A 36 1.32 -11.58 -8.44
CA GLY A 36 1.55 -12.33 -9.68
C GLY A 36 0.44 -12.12 -10.72
N ARG A 37 -0.73 -11.61 -10.32
CA ARG A 37 -1.85 -11.30 -11.21
C ARG A 37 -2.39 -9.88 -11.02
N GLU A 38 -2.58 -9.46 -9.78
CA GLU A 38 -3.22 -8.19 -9.41
C GLU A 38 -2.39 -7.44 -8.35
N TRP A 39 -2.65 -6.14 -8.22
CA TRP A 39 -2.11 -5.31 -7.14
C TRP A 39 -3.02 -5.37 -5.92
N LEU A 40 -2.45 -5.79 -4.79
CA LEU A 40 -3.15 -5.90 -3.51
C LEU A 40 -2.83 -4.69 -2.63
N LEU A 41 -3.85 -4.03 -2.11
CA LEU A 41 -3.75 -3.06 -1.01
C LEU A 41 -4.23 -3.72 0.28
N LYS A 42 -3.30 -4.06 1.16
CA LYS A 42 -3.62 -4.61 2.49
C LYS A 42 -3.64 -3.49 3.52
N LYS A 43 -4.82 -3.16 4.05
CA LYS A 43 -5.03 -2.13 5.08
C LYS A 43 -4.78 -2.71 6.48
N LEU A 44 -4.14 -1.91 7.34
CA LEU A 44 -3.84 -2.24 8.73
C LEU A 44 -4.67 -1.34 9.66
N PRO A 45 -5.09 -1.84 10.85
CA PRO A 45 -4.84 -3.18 11.39
C PRO A 45 -5.87 -4.24 10.97
N ASN A 46 -6.99 -3.85 10.35
CA ASN A 46 -8.12 -4.75 10.09
C ASN A 46 -7.85 -5.87 9.07
N GLY A 47 -6.72 -5.80 8.34
CA GLY A 47 -6.32 -6.84 7.39
C GLY A 47 -7.15 -6.87 6.11
N ARG A 48 -8.00 -5.86 5.86
CA ARG A 48 -8.79 -5.78 4.63
C ARG A 48 -7.86 -5.72 3.42
N VAL A 49 -8.13 -6.56 2.43
CA VAL A 49 -7.40 -6.58 1.16
C VAL A 49 -8.33 -6.13 0.05
N ASP A 50 -7.97 -5.02 -0.59
CA ASP A 50 -8.62 -4.57 -1.82
C ASP A 50 -7.70 -4.89 -3.01
N ARG A 51 -8.26 -5.26 -4.16
CA ARG A 51 -7.51 -5.71 -5.36
C ARG A 51 -7.67 -4.71 -6.52
N PHE A 52 -6.60 -4.51 -7.29
CA PHE A 52 -6.53 -3.54 -8.36
C PHE A 52 -5.76 -4.07 -9.56
N GLU A 53 -6.12 -3.63 -10.76
CA GLU A 53 -5.39 -3.97 -11.98
C GLU A 53 -4.02 -3.28 -12.05
N THR A 54 -3.91 -2.05 -11.51
CA THR A 54 -2.67 -1.27 -11.57
C THR A 54 -2.18 -0.80 -10.20
N ALA A 55 -0.86 -0.62 -10.08
CA ALA A 55 -0.23 -0.03 -8.90
C ALA A 55 -0.71 1.39 -8.61
N ARG A 56 -1.12 2.12 -9.66
CA ARG A 56 -1.61 3.49 -9.55
C ARG A 56 -2.93 3.50 -8.79
N ASP A 57 -3.87 2.65 -9.17
CA ASP A 57 -5.19 2.59 -8.54
C ASP A 57 -5.07 2.18 -7.07
N ALA A 58 -4.21 1.21 -6.77
CA ALA A 58 -3.91 0.82 -5.39
C ALA A 58 -3.34 1.99 -4.55
N LYS A 59 -2.48 2.83 -5.15
CA LYS A 59 -1.94 4.03 -4.49
C LYS A 59 -2.99 5.13 -4.35
N GLU A 60 -3.84 5.34 -5.35
CA GLU A 60 -4.92 6.33 -5.29
C GLU A 60 -5.94 5.94 -4.22
N GLU A 61 -6.31 4.66 -4.12
CA GLU A 61 -7.19 4.18 -3.06
C GLU A 61 -6.53 4.33 -1.67
N ALA A 62 -5.24 4.02 -1.54
CA ALA A 62 -4.51 4.25 -0.29
C ALA A 62 -4.46 5.73 0.13
N ARG A 63 -4.58 6.68 -0.80
CA ARG A 63 -4.64 8.13 -0.48
C ARG A 63 -6.00 8.57 0.06
N LYS A 64 -7.07 7.82 -0.22
CA LYS A 64 -8.43 8.12 0.27
C LYS A 64 -8.65 7.67 1.72
N GLY A 65 -7.87 6.69 2.20
CA GLY A 65 -7.96 6.12 3.55
C GLY A 65 -7.15 6.85 4.62
#